data_AF-A0A7C5HAS7-F1
#
_entry.id   AF-A0A7C5HAS7-F1
#
_cell.length_a   1.000
_cell.length_b   1.000
_cell.length_c   1.000
_cell.angle_alpha   90.00
_cell.angle_beta   90.00
_cell.angle_gamma   90.00
#
_symmetry.space_group_name_H-M   'P 1'
#
loop_
_entity.id
_entity.type
_entity.pdbx_description
1 polymer ?
#
loop_
_entity_poly.entity_id
_entity_poly.type
_entity_poly.pdbx_seq_one_letter_code
_entity_poly.pdbx_strand_id
1 'polypeptide(L)'
;MMLYIMILLIFIYFKIARVHAKEEKGDLFWKLQHVMVLIVALLTFVYALNHIAWYMLILVSLLSFMMAGVLITAVQLGIFVDGKPLFGMHKVYKNTIYLTLLLCSLCVILWLR
;
A
#
# COMPACT_ATOMS: atom_id res chain seq x y z
N MET A 1 -7.88 15.15 5.29
CA MET A 1 -7.59 13.94 6.10
C MET A 1 -7.63 12.65 5.28
N MET A 2 -8.69 12.39 4.51
CA MET A 2 -8.81 11.18 3.67
C MET A 2 -7.63 10.99 2.69
N LEU A 3 -7.19 12.06 2.03
CA LEU A 3 -6.02 12.04 1.12
C LEU A 3 -4.74 11.53 1.79
N TYR A 4 -4.44 12.00 3.01
CA TYR A 4 -3.25 11.59 3.75
C TYR A 4 -3.30 10.12 4.15
N ILE A 5 -4.49 9.64 4.55
CA ILE A 5 -4.71 8.23 4.87
C ILE A 5 -4.54 7.36 3.62
N MET A 6 -5.06 7.79 2.46
CA MET A 6 -4.87 7.08 1.20
C MET A 6 -3.41 6.95 0.83
N ILE A 7 -2.62 8.03 0.92
CA ILE A 7 -1.18 8.02 0.66
C ILE A 7 -0.48 6.98 1.56
N LEU A 8 -0.80 6.96 2.86
CA LEU A 8 -0.27 5.97 3.79
C LEU A 8 -0.64 4.53 3.39
N LEU A 9 -1.91 4.26 3.09
CA LEU A 9 -2.39 2.94 2.71
C LEU A 9 -1.77 2.45 1.40
N ILE A 10 -1.55 3.34 0.43
CA ILE A 10 -0.85 3.05 -0.82
C ILE A 10 0.59 2.59 -0.53
N PHE A 11 1.32 3.28 0.34
CA PHE A 11 2.68 2.89 0.70
C PHE A 11 2.74 1.56 1.47
N ILE A 12 1.76 1.32 2.35
CA ILE A 12 1.60 0.02 3.03
C ILE A 12 1.39 -1.08 2.00
N TYR A 13 0.47 -0.90 1.06
CA TYR A 13 0.19 -1.88 0.00
C TYR A 13 1.46 -2.21 -0.81
N PHE A 14 2.18 -1.20 -1.30
CA PHE A 14 3.38 -1.44 -2.12
C PHE A 14 4.50 -2.14 -1.34
N LYS A 15 4.65 -1.84 -0.05
CA LYS A 15 5.63 -2.56 0.76
C LYS A 15 5.21 -4.01 1.00
N ILE A 16 3.93 -4.30 1.25
CA ILE A 16 3.43 -5.70 1.35
C ILE A 16 3.65 -6.43 0.02
N ALA A 17 3.32 -5.78 -1.10
CA ALA A 17 3.52 -6.32 -2.45
C ALA A 17 5.01 -6.65 -2.73
N ARG A 18 5.93 -5.81 -2.27
CA ARG A 18 7.38 -6.07 -2.40
C ARG A 18 7.82 -7.30 -1.62
N VAL A 19 7.28 -7.51 -0.42
CA VAL A 19 7.59 -8.70 0.40
C VAL A 19 7.03 -9.95 -0.27
N HIS A 20 5.78 -9.89 -0.75
CA HIS A 20 5.14 -10.97 -1.50
C HIS A 20 5.96 -11.41 -2.73
N ALA A 21 6.41 -10.45 -3.53
CA ALA A 21 7.18 -10.72 -4.74
C ALA A 21 8.52 -11.42 -4.49
N LYS A 22 9.04 -11.39 -3.25
CA LYS A 22 10.24 -12.14 -2.85
C LYS A 22 9.94 -13.58 -2.43
N GLU A 23 8.71 -13.88 -2.02
CA GLU A 23 8.35 -15.16 -1.39
C GLU A 23 7.60 -16.10 -2.33
N GLU A 24 6.74 -15.59 -3.22
CA GLU A 24 5.92 -16.41 -4.11
C GLU A 24 6.13 -16.07 -5.60
N LYS A 25 6.09 -17.11 -6.46
CA LYS A 25 6.09 -16.92 -7.92
C LYS A 25 4.71 -16.39 -8.34
N GLY A 26 4.68 -15.14 -8.79
CA GLY A 26 3.45 -14.38 -8.99
C GLY A 26 2.49 -14.97 -10.03
N ASP A 27 1.25 -15.15 -9.60
CA ASP A 27 0.09 -15.44 -10.43
C ASP A 27 -0.33 -14.20 -11.26
N LEU A 28 -1.03 -14.41 -12.38
CA LEU A 28 -1.51 -13.35 -13.27
C LEU A 28 -2.50 -12.40 -12.57
N PHE A 29 -3.39 -12.93 -11.73
CA PHE A 29 -4.35 -12.12 -10.96
C PHE A 29 -3.66 -11.12 -10.02
N TRP A 30 -2.55 -11.53 -9.42
CA TRP A 30 -1.76 -10.66 -8.55
C TRP A 30 -1.10 -9.51 -9.30
N LYS A 31 -0.57 -9.78 -10.50
CA LYS A 31 -0.02 -8.72 -11.37
C LYS A 31 -1.09 -7.69 -11.72
N LEU A 32 -2.30 -8.13 -12.08
CA LEU A 32 -3.42 -7.22 -12.37
C LEU A 32 -3.79 -6.35 -11.16
N GLN A 33 -3.81 -6.94 -9.96
CA GLN A 33 -4.10 -6.20 -8.72
C GLN A 33 -3.05 -5.12 -8.44
N HIS A 34 -1.76 -5.41 -8.65
CA HIS A 34 -0.69 -4.40 -8.50
C HIS A 34 -0.81 -3.27 -9.52
N VAL A 35 -1.17 -3.58 -10.77
CA VAL A 35 -1.41 -2.56 -11.80
C VAL A 35 -2.60 -1.67 -11.42
N MET A 36 -3.70 -2.25 -10.91
CA MET A 36 -4.83 -1.46 -10.44
C MET A 36 -4.44 -0.50 -9.30
N VAL A 37 -3.71 -0.97 -8.29
CA VAL A 37 -3.29 -0.08 -7.19
C VAL A 37 -2.30 0.98 -7.67
N LEU A 38 -1.47 0.69 -8.68
CA LEU A 38 -0.62 1.68 -9.30
C LEU A 38 -1.43 2.80 -9.97
N ILE A 39 -2.49 2.46 -10.68
CA ILE A 39 -3.41 3.45 -11.28
C ILE A 39 -4.04 4.31 -10.18
N VAL A 40 -4.55 3.69 -9.11
CA VAL A 40 -5.13 4.41 -7.97
C VAL A 40 -4.11 5.34 -7.31
N ALA A 41 -2.87 4.88 -7.15
CA ALA A 41 -1.80 5.70 -6.60
C ALA A 41 -1.53 6.92 -7.47
N LEU A 42 -1.37 6.75 -8.79
CA LEU A 42 -1.17 7.85 -9.72
C LEU A 42 -2.32 8.86 -9.66
N LEU A 43 -3.56 8.41 -9.69
CA LEU A 43 -4.74 9.28 -9.57
C LEU A 43 -4.76 10.04 -8.24
N THR A 44 -4.37 9.39 -7.14
CA THR A 44 -4.30 10.02 -5.81
C THR A 44 -3.21 11.10 -5.77
N PHE A 45 -2.03 10.85 -6.37
CA PHE A 45 -0.94 11.83 -6.44
C PHE A 45 -1.28 13.00 -7.37
N VAL A 46 -1.93 12.76 -8.50
CA VAL A 46 -2.42 13.81 -9.40
C VAL A 46 -3.44 14.68 -8.67
N TYR A 47 -4.41 14.07 -7.98
CA TYR A 47 -5.37 14.83 -7.18
C TYR A 47 -4.67 15.64 -6.08
N ALA A 48 -3.70 15.04 -5.38
CA ALA A 48 -2.96 15.71 -4.32
C ALA A 48 -2.19 16.93 -4.82
N LEU A 49 -1.49 16.83 -5.96
CA LEU A 49 -0.76 17.95 -6.54
C LEU A 49 -1.65 19.16 -6.86
N ASN A 50 -2.93 18.92 -7.18
CA ASN A 50 -3.89 19.99 -7.48
C ASN A 50 -4.50 20.64 -6.22
N HIS A 51 -4.54 19.91 -5.09
CA HIS A 51 -5.28 20.34 -3.89
C HIS A 51 -4.39 20.73 -2.70
N ILE A 52 -3.12 20.34 -2.71
CA ILE A 52 -2.17 20.69 -1.65
C ILE A 52 -0.84 21.18 -2.24
N ALA A 53 -0.16 22.04 -1.48
CA ALA A 53 1.16 22.53 -1.87
C ALA A 53 2.15 21.36 -2.06
N TRP A 54 2.98 21.47 -3.10
CA TRP A 54 3.91 20.41 -3.50
C TRP A 54 4.86 19.97 -2.36
N TYR A 55 5.33 20.91 -1.53
CA TYR A 55 6.21 20.59 -0.40
C TYR A 55 5.50 19.80 0.71
N MET A 56 4.20 20.06 0.93
CA MET A 56 3.38 19.28 1.88
C MET A 56 3.19 17.86 1.40
N LEU A 57 2.96 17.67 0.09
CA LEU A 57 2.83 16.35 -0.51
C LEU A 57 4.12 15.52 -0.33
N ILE A 58 5.28 16.12 -0.55
CA ILE A 58 6.58 15.46 -0.34
C ILE A 58 6.72 15.07 1.13
N LEU A 59 6.47 16.00 2.05
CA LEU A 59 6.61 15.75 3.48
C LEU A 59 5.70 14.61 3.97
N VAL A 60 4.42 14.64 3.57
CA VAL A 60 3.46 13.57 3.92
C VAL A 60 3.87 12.25 3.31
N SER A 61 4.33 12.24 2.05
CA SER A 61 4.73 11.02 1.37
C SER A 61 5.96 10.40 2.04
N LEU A 62 6.94 11.22 2.43
CA LEU A 62 8.14 10.79 3.13
C LEU A 62 7.80 10.19 4.50
N LEU A 63 6.99 10.89 5.30
CA LEU A 63 6.54 10.39 6.61
C LEU A 63 5.75 9.09 6.47
N SER A 64 4.83 9.02 5.51
CA SER A 64 4.04 7.84 5.21
C SER A 64 4.90 6.66 4.78
N PHE A 65 5.94 6.91 3.97
CA PHE A 65 6.88 5.88 3.54
C PHE A 65 7.72 5.32 4.69
N MET A 66 8.20 6.20 5.59
CA MET A 66 8.93 5.80 6.80
C MET A 66 8.02 4.98 7.73
N MET A 67 6.82 5.48 8.02
CA MET A 67 5.86 4.84 8.91
C MET A 67 5.38 3.49 8.37
N ALA A 68 5.06 3.39 7.08
CA ALA A 68 4.75 2.12 6.43
C ALA A 68 5.92 1.14 6.51
N GLY A 69 7.16 1.65 6.49
CA GLY A 69 8.36 0.86 6.73
C GLY A 69 8.40 0.25 8.11
N VAL A 70 8.32 1.10 9.14
CA VAL A 70 8.34 0.68 10.54
C VAL A 70 7.23 -0.34 10.82
N LEU A 71 6.02 -0.07 10.35
CA LEU A 71 4.87 -0.97 10.50
C LEU A 71 5.14 -2.34 9.89
N ILE A 72 5.62 -2.39 8.65
CA ILE A 72 5.85 -3.67 7.98
C ILE A 72 7.05 -4.39 8.57
N THR A 73 8.11 -3.69 8.98
CA THR A 73 9.21 -4.33 9.70
C THR A 73 8.77 -4.86 11.06
N ALA A 74 7.87 -4.18 11.77
CA ALA A 74 7.33 -4.67 13.04
C ALA A 74 6.43 -5.90 12.82
N VAL A 75 5.61 -5.88 11.77
CA VAL A 75 4.80 -7.03 11.36
C VAL A 75 5.69 -8.20 10.94
N GLN A 76 6.78 -7.95 10.21
CA GLN A 76 7.76 -8.98 9.87
C GLN A 76 8.48 -9.51 11.12
N LEU A 77 9.01 -8.66 12.00
CA LEU A 77 9.66 -9.12 13.24
C LEU A 77 8.70 -9.89 14.16
N GLY A 78 7.40 -9.57 14.13
CA GLY A 78 6.37 -10.33 14.86
C GLY A 78 5.96 -11.65 14.19
N ILE A 79 6.21 -11.83 12.89
CA ILE A 79 5.81 -13.00 12.09
C ILE A 79 7.03 -13.89 11.73
N PHE A 80 8.25 -13.39 11.84
CA PHE A 80 9.48 -14.13 11.57
C PHE A 80 10.21 -14.45 12.87
N VAL A 81 10.21 -15.72 13.27
CA VAL A 81 11.11 -16.25 14.32
C VAL A 81 12.27 -16.95 13.61
N ASP A 82 13.50 -16.56 13.94
CA ASP A 82 14.73 -17.15 13.39
C ASP A 82 14.83 -17.16 11.85
N GLY A 83 14.42 -16.06 11.21
CA GLY A 83 14.60 -15.86 9.76
C GLY A 83 13.74 -16.77 8.87
N LYS A 84 12.85 -17.57 9.46
CA LYS A 84 11.84 -18.36 8.74
C LYS A 84 10.46 -17.75 8.99
N PRO A 85 9.61 -17.62 7.95
CA PRO A 85 8.25 -17.12 8.14
C PRO A 85 7.49 -18.13 9.01
N LEU A 86 6.96 -17.69 10.17
CA LEU A 86 5.94 -18.49 10.87
C LEU A 86 4.77 -18.64 9.90
N PHE A 87 4.44 -19.89 9.58
CA PHE A 87 3.26 -20.33 8.86
C PHE A 87 2.15 -19.26 8.74
N GLY A 88 1.92 -18.71 7.54
CA GLY A 88 0.70 -17.93 7.29
C GLY A 88 0.81 -16.66 6.45
N MET A 89 1.97 -16.30 5.89
CA MET A 89 2.10 -15.16 4.96
C MET A 89 1.06 -15.21 3.83
N HIS A 90 0.74 -16.41 3.32
CA HIS A 90 -0.31 -16.64 2.32
C HIS A 90 -1.70 -16.08 2.72
N LYS A 91 -2.07 -16.07 4.02
CA LYS A 91 -3.34 -15.49 4.48
C LYS A 91 -3.30 -13.96 4.50
N VAL A 92 -2.17 -13.37 4.87
CA VAL A 92 -1.97 -11.92 4.85
C VAL A 92 -2.01 -11.40 3.40
N TYR A 93 -1.39 -12.14 2.48
CA TYR A 93 -1.45 -11.83 1.05
C TYR A 93 -2.87 -11.96 0.49
N LYS A 94 -3.62 -13.01 0.85
CA LYS A 94 -5.04 -13.12 0.45
C LYS A 94 -5.88 -11.92 0.88
N ASN A 95 -5.54 -11.29 2.02
CA ASN A 95 -6.26 -10.12 2.51
C ASN A 95 -5.89 -8.81 1.80
N THR A 96 -4.83 -8.77 0.98
CA THR A 96 -4.48 -7.58 0.21
C THR A 96 -5.54 -7.22 -0.83
N ILE A 97 -6.36 -8.18 -1.27
CA ILE A 97 -7.48 -7.94 -2.18
C ILE A 97 -8.48 -6.96 -1.55
N TYR A 98 -8.79 -7.15 -0.25
CA TYR A 98 -9.64 -6.22 0.48
C TYR A 98 -9.01 -4.83 0.60
N LEU A 99 -7.68 -4.76 0.77
CA LEU A 99 -6.95 -3.49 0.79
C LEU A 99 -7.03 -2.78 -0.58
N THR A 100 -6.91 -3.52 -1.68
CA THR A 100 -7.09 -2.96 -3.03
C THR A 100 -8.51 -2.44 -3.26
N LEU A 101 -9.54 -3.21 -2.88
CA LEU A 101 -10.93 -2.78 -2.97
C LEU A 101 -11.20 -1.52 -2.14
N LEU A 102 -10.66 -1.47 -0.92
CA LEU A 102 -10.76 -0.30 -0.05
C LEU A 102 -10.07 0.93 -0.67
N LEU A 103 -8.88 0.76 -1.24
CA LEU A 103 -8.20 1.85 -1.96
C LEU A 103 -8.99 2.35 -3.17
N CYS A 104 -9.56 1.44 -3.97
CA CYS A 104 -10.39 1.80 -5.11
C CYS A 104 -11.64 2.58 -4.69
N SER A 105 -12.37 2.10 -3.68
CA SER A 105 -13.57 2.79 -3.18
C SER A 105 -13.24 4.16 -2.61
N LEU A 106 -12.18 4.29 -1.82
CA LEU A 106 -11.72 5.59 -1.31
C LEU A 106 -11.30 6.53 -2.45
N CYS A 107 -10.66 6.02 -3.49
CA CYS A 107 -10.29 6.83 -4.66
C CYS A 107 -11.50 7.40 -5.38
N VAL A 108 -12.55 6.59 -5.58
CA VAL A 108 -13.80 7.07 -6.18
C VAL A 108 -14.43 8.15 -5.30
N ILE A 109 -14.51 7.93 -3.98
CA ILE A 109 -15.08 8.91 -3.04
C ILE A 109 -14.25 10.21 -3.04
N LEU A 110 -12.93 10.12 -3.14
CA LEU A 110 -12.03 11.28 -3.20
C LEU A 110 -12.29 12.13 -4.44
N TRP A 111 -12.53 11.49 -5.59
CA TRP A 111 -12.77 12.19 -6.86
C TRP A 111 -14.20 12.74 -6.99
N LEU A 112 -15.16 12.15 -6.30
CA LEU A 112 -16.55 12.59 -6.32
C LEU A 112 -16.79 13.82 -5.43
N ARG A 113 -15.81 14.20 -4.61
CA ARG A 113 -15.88 15.29 -3.63
C ARG A 113 -14.92 16.42 -4.01
#